data_AF-A0A9R1UW64-F1
#
_entry.id   AF-A0A9R1UW64-F1
#
_cell.length_a   1.000
_cell.length_b   1.000
_cell.length_c   1.000
_cell.angle_alpha   90.00
_cell.angle_beta   90.00
_cell.angle_gamma   90.00
#
_symmetry.space_group_name_H-M   'P 1'
#
loop_
_entity.id
_entity.type
_entity.pdbx_description
1 polymer ?
#
loop_
_entity_poly.entity_id
_entity_poly.type
_entity_poly.pdbx_seq_one_letter_code
_entity_poly.pdbx_strand_id
1 'polypeptide(L)'
;MPQGKTVAMTDEEIVEMVLFPVVNEACCVLEEQIVVKASDLDIAFVLGMSFPSYRGGIVFWADVVGSKHIYMSEKMVLKIWQLL
;
A
#
# COMPACT_ATOMS: atom_id res chain seq x y z
N MET A 1 7.79 14.34 28.14
CA MET A 1 7.56 13.42 27.01
C MET A 1 6.06 13.37 26.78
N PRO A 2 5.54 13.56 25.56
CA PRO A 2 4.11 13.47 25.31
C PRO A 2 3.64 12.07 25.73
N GLN A 3 2.60 11.99 26.55
CA GLN A 3 2.01 10.74 27.02
C GLN A 3 1.22 10.14 25.87
N GLY A 4 1.92 9.43 24.97
CA GLY A 4 1.33 8.75 23.83
C GLY A 4 0.49 7.58 24.32
N LYS A 5 -0.83 7.67 24.11
CA LYS A 5 -1.75 6.56 24.30
C LYS A 5 -1.35 5.47 23.30
N THR A 6 -0.87 4.32 23.77
CA THR A 6 -0.52 3.19 22.90
C THR A 6 -1.82 2.65 22.30
N VAL A 7 -2.01 2.86 21.00
CA VAL A 7 -3.08 2.19 20.26
C VAL A 7 -2.64 0.75 20.08
N ALA A 8 -3.41 -0.19 20.64
CA ALA A 8 -3.18 -1.60 20.37
C ALA A 8 -3.57 -1.85 18.92
N MET A 9 -2.58 -2.12 18.08
CA MET A 9 -2.74 -2.46 16.67
C MET A 9 -2.16 -3.85 16.44
N THR A 10 -2.76 -4.60 15.53
CA THR A 10 -2.17 -5.88 15.10
C THR A 10 -1.05 -5.63 14.09
N ASP A 11 -0.15 -6.61 13.95
CA ASP A 11 0.94 -6.54 12.98
C ASP A 11 0.39 -6.39 11.54
N GLU A 12 -0.74 -7.03 11.26
CA GLU A 12 -1.44 -6.90 9.97
C GLU A 12 -1.94 -5.48 9.73
N GLU A 13 -2.57 -4.85 10.72
CA GLU A 13 -3.03 -3.45 10.61
C GLU A 13 -1.86 -2.49 10.35
N ILE A 14 -0.71 -2.73 10.97
CA ILE A 14 0.51 -1.93 10.74
C ILE A 14 0.98 -2.10 9.28
N VAL A 15 1.02 -3.34 8.79
CA VAL A 15 1.42 -3.63 7.40
C VAL A 15 0.44 -2.99 6.41
N GLU A 16 -0.86 -3.11 6.64
CA GLU A 16 -1.90 -2.52 5.81
C GLU A 16 -1.82 -0.99 5.77
N MET A 17 -1.60 -0.34 6.91
CA MET A 17 -1.42 1.11 6.95
C MET A 17 -0.23 1.60 6.12
N VAL A 18 0.85 0.83 6.06
CA VAL A 18 2.06 1.23 5.32
C VAL A 18 1.93 0.88 3.84
N LEU A 19 1.41 -0.30 3.51
CA LEU A 19 1.40 -0.80 2.14
C LEU A 19 0.21 -0.32 1.32
N PHE A 20 -0.96 -0.08 1.90
CA PHE A 20 -2.12 0.38 1.12
C PHE A 20 -1.90 1.74 0.44
N PRO A 21 -1.35 2.77 1.11
CA PRO A 21 -1.01 4.03 0.43
C PRO A 21 0.00 3.82 -0.71
N VAL A 22 0.94 2.89 -0.55
CA VAL A 22 1.92 2.56 -1.60
C VAL A 22 1.26 1.92 -2.82
N VAL A 23 0.26 1.06 -2.60
CA VAL A 23 -0.56 0.49 -3.68
C VAL A 23 -1.36 1.59 -4.40
N ASN A 24 -1.92 2.56 -3.66
CA ASN A 24 -2.61 3.69 -4.27
C ASN A 24 -1.68 4.50 -5.19
N GLU A 25 -0.49 4.84 -4.69
CA GLU A 25 0.52 5.55 -5.49
C GLU A 25 0.95 4.74 -6.72
N ALA A 26 1.09 3.41 -6.60
CA ALA A 26 1.35 2.55 -7.76
C ALA A 26 0.22 2.63 -8.80
N CYS A 27 -1.04 2.73 -8.38
CA CYS A 27 -2.18 2.96 -9.28
C CYS A 27 -2.10 4.34 -9.94
N CYS A 28 -1.77 5.40 -9.19
CA CYS A 28 -1.61 6.74 -9.73
C CYS A 28 -0.48 6.80 -10.79
N VAL A 29 0.67 6.20 -10.50
CA VAL A 29 1.82 6.12 -11.42
C VAL A 29 1.47 5.37 -12.72
N LEU A 30 0.59 4.36 -12.64
CA LEU A 30 0.04 3.67 -13.82
C LEU A 30 -0.95 4.55 -14.58
N GLU A 31 -1.82 5.29 -13.89
CA GLU A 31 -2.77 6.22 -14.52
C GLU A 31 -2.05 7.37 -15.24
N GLU A 32 -1.01 7.92 -14.63
CA GLU A 32 -0.15 8.97 -15.20
C GLU A 32 0.75 8.46 -16.35
N GLN A 33 0.70 7.17 -16.67
CA GLN A 33 1.50 6.53 -17.72
C GLN A 33 3.02 6.71 -17.53
N ILE A 34 3.49 6.88 -16.29
CA ILE A 34 4.92 6.89 -15.95
C ILE A 34 5.50 5.48 -16.16
N VAL A 35 4.70 4.45 -15.90
CA VAL A 35 5.06 3.05 -16.08
C VAL A 35 4.11 2.40 -17.07
N VAL A 36 4.67 1.65 -18.03
CA VAL A 36 3.91 1.06 -19.14
C VAL A 36 3.09 -0.16 -18.70
N LYS A 37 3.59 -0.92 -17.71
CA LYS A 37 2.96 -2.15 -17.22
C LYS A 37 3.08 -2.29 -15.71
N ALA A 38 2.04 -2.82 -15.07
CA ALA A 38 2.04 -3.18 -13.66
C ALA A 38 3.20 -4.12 -13.27
N SER A 39 3.59 -5.03 -14.17
CA SER A 39 4.72 -5.94 -13.95
C SER A 39 6.05 -5.21 -13.75
N ASP A 40 6.24 -4.05 -14.37
CA ASP A 40 7.48 -3.29 -14.26
C ASP A 40 7.59 -2.64 -12.86
N LEU A 41 6.44 -2.22 -12.29
CA LEU A 41 6.33 -1.78 -10.91
C LEU A 41 6.61 -2.93 -9.94
N ASP A 42 6.04 -4.11 -10.17
CA ASP A 42 6.29 -5.28 -9.33
C ASP A 42 7.79 -5.63 -9.26
N ILE A 43 8.46 -5.66 -10.42
CA ILE A 43 9.90 -5.93 -10.49
C ILE A 43 10.70 -4.81 -9.80
N ALA A 44 10.31 -3.54 -9.99
CA ALA A 44 10.97 -2.41 -9.34
C ALA A 44 10.85 -2.49 -7.81
N PHE A 45 9.72 -2.93 -7.27
CA PHE A 45 9.53 -3.11 -5.84
C PHE A 45 10.33 -4.29 -5.28
N VAL A 46 10.37 -5.42 -6.00
CA VAL A 46 11.18 -6.58 -5.59
C VAL A 46 12.67 -6.27 -5.61
N LEU A 47 13.17 -5.66 -6.69
CA LEU A 47 14.60 -5.40 -6.86
C LEU A 47 15.08 -4.14 -6.13
N GLY A 48 14.24 -3.09 -6.07
CA GLY A 48 14.60 -1.80 -5.50
C GLY A 48 14.29 -1.68 -4.01
N MET A 49 13.10 -2.11 -3.59
CA MET A 49 12.61 -1.99 -2.21
C MET A 49 12.72 -3.29 -1.40
N SER A 50 13.37 -4.33 -1.98
CA SER A 50 13.47 -5.65 -1.36
C SER A 50 12.11 -6.26 -0.97
N PHE A 51 11.07 -5.99 -1.76
CA PHE A 51 9.76 -6.57 -1.51
C PHE A 51 9.82 -8.10 -1.65
N PRO A 52 9.12 -8.88 -0.81
CA PRO A 52 9.21 -10.33 -0.83
C PRO A 52 8.86 -10.94 -2.20
N SER A 53 9.85 -11.50 -2.89
CA SER A 53 9.69 -12.04 -4.25
C SER A 53 8.68 -13.19 -4.34
N TYR A 54 8.53 -13.98 -3.27
CA TYR A 54 7.52 -15.05 -3.20
C TYR A 54 6.07 -14.52 -3.09
N ARG A 55 5.88 -13.22 -2.79
CA ARG A 55 4.60 -12.52 -2.87
C ARG A 55 4.39 -11.86 -4.24
N GLY A 56 5.28 -12.09 -5.21
CA GLY A 56 5.21 -11.51 -6.56
C GLY A 56 5.78 -10.09 -6.59
N GLY A 57 4.99 -9.12 -6.17
CA GLY A 57 5.30 -7.69 -6.18
C GLY A 57 4.18 -6.91 -5.52
N ILE A 58 4.30 -5.58 -5.44
CA ILE A 58 3.32 -4.76 -4.70
C ILE A 58 1.94 -4.74 -5.36
N VAL A 59 1.87 -4.72 -6.69
CA VAL A 59 0.63 -4.69 -7.46
C VAL A 59 0.03 -6.09 -7.49
N PHE A 60 0.85 -7.13 -7.70
CA PHE A 60 0.37 -8.51 -7.58
C PHE A 60 -0.15 -8.84 -6.17
N TRP A 61 0.54 -8.36 -5.13
CA TRP A 61 0.09 -8.52 -3.75
C TRP A 61 -1.24 -7.81 -3.51
N ALA A 62 -1.42 -6.60 -4.05
CA ALA A 62 -2.68 -5.87 -3.99
C ALA A 62 -3.84 -6.64 -4.62
N ASP A 63 -3.61 -7.30 -5.76
CA ASP A 63 -4.61 -8.16 -6.41
C ASP A 63 -4.98 -9.37 -5.55
N VAL A 64 -4.03 -9.94 -4.81
CA VAL A 64 -4.27 -11.07 -3.88
C VAL A 64 -5.07 -10.65 -2.65
N VAL A 65 -4.79 -9.46 -2.10
CA VAL A 65 -5.54 -8.88 -0.98
C VAL A 65 -6.97 -8.50 -1.41
N GLY A 66 -7.11 -8.06 -2.66
CA GLY A 66 -8.37 -7.71 -3.29
C GLY A 66 -8.63 -6.21 -3.25
N SER A 67 -8.86 -5.64 -4.43
CA SER A 67 -9.10 -4.20 -4.63
C SER A 67 -10.22 -3.62 -3.76
N LYS A 68 -11.26 -4.41 -3.46
CA LYS A 68 -12.37 -3.99 -2.61
C LYS A 68 -11.95 -3.75 -1.16
N HIS A 69 -11.01 -4.52 -0.65
CA HIS A 69 -10.53 -4.39 0.72
C HIS A 69 -9.62 -3.14 0.86
N ILE A 70 -8.71 -2.97 -0.10
CA ILE A 70 -7.79 -1.83 -0.17
C ILE A 70 -8.56 -0.52 -0.27
N TYR A 71 -9.53 -0.42 -1.18
CA TYR A 71 -10.37 0.77 -1.34
C TYR A 71 -11.16 1.15 -0.08
N MET A 72 -11.64 0.15 0.67
CA MET A 72 -12.39 0.39 1.91
C MET A 72 -11.48 0.89 3.03
N SER A 73 -10.25 0.38 3.11
CA SER A 73 -9.26 0.82 4.09
C SER A 73 -8.70 2.21 3.76
N GLU A 74 -8.41 2.50 2.49
CA GLU A 74 -7.95 3.83 2.05
C GLU A 74 -8.96 4.93 2.34
N LYS A 75 -10.27 4.67 2.20
CA LYS A 75 -11.30 5.64 2.59
C LYS A 75 -11.26 5.99 4.08
N MET A 76 -10.78 5.08 4.92
CA MET A 76 -10.59 5.34 6.35
C MET A 76 -9.34 6.21 6.58
N VAL A 77 -8.23 5.90 5.90
CA VAL A 77 -6.96 6.63 6.00
C VAL A 77 -7.07 8.04 5.40
N LEU A 78 -7.61 8.19 4.18
CA LEU A 78 -7.82 9.50 3.55
C LEU A 78 -8.80 10.39 4.33
N LYS A 79 -9.76 9.81 5.05
CA LYS A 79 -10.62 10.56 5.99
C LYS A 79 -9.83 11.18 7.13
N ILE A 80 -8.81 10.48 7.64
CA ILE A 80 -7.92 10.99 8.69
C ILE A 80 -7.06 12.14 8.15
N TRP A 81 -6.58 12.04 6.91
CA TRP A 81 -5.79 13.10 6.26
C TRP A 81 -6.62 14.31 5.79
N GLN A 82 -7.92 14.17 5.52
CA GLN A 82 -8.82 15.32 5.29
C GLN A 82 -9.30 16.01 6.57
N LEU A 83 -9.08 15.39 7.73
CA LEU A 83 -9.48 15.92 9.04
C LEU A 83 -8.33 16.65 9.78
N LEU A 84 -7.14 16.71 9.17
CA LEU A 84 -5.99 17.52 9.61
C LEU A 84 -5.79 18.68 8.64
#